data_AF-A0A1C6U6A3-F1
#
_entry.id   AF-A0A1C6U6A3-F1
#
_cell.length_a   1.000
_cell.length_b   1.000
_cell.length_c   1.000
_cell.angle_alpha   90.00
_cell.angle_beta   90.00
_cell.angle_gamma   90.00
#
_symmetry.space_group_name_H-M   'P 1'
#
loop_
_entity.id
_entity.type
_entity.pdbx_description
1 polymer ?
#
loop_
_entity_poly.entity_id
_entity_poly.type
_entity_poly.pdbx_seq_one_letter_code
_entity_poly.pdbx_strand_id
1 'polypeptide(L)'
;MPESSSDDVVRRLYGTPPARFVAARDAAVAEARRAGDPATARRLARLRRPTVAAWLVNLLALRRPDLVAELAGLAEALRSAQRELRGPRLRELSAQRRAVVGALVAEVRRLAAEEPAAPPAGKLPLAEVEATFNAALSDAGVAEQVRSGQLRRAASYAGFGEVPRPHLRLVTGGEEVPAVPEPAPAPSRGGPDRAARTERARRRRALERELAAARTGADRAAAELAGAAAAERDGVAALAALDAELAELERRRAGAEQEVQRARSARRAAERTHAAARRRAGEVEAAIEALTEQTSAAHPTEDGPGDTTGQPPDAGPASGGGQASAAGAAGAAGAAGAAGAAGARGSGPGRRRAH
;
A
#
# COMPACT_ATOMS: atom_id res chain seq x y z
N MET A 1 -26.46 -20.02 29.83
CA MET A 1 -25.92 -19.03 28.87
C MET A 1 -24.84 -18.09 29.47
N PRO A 2 -23.83 -18.55 30.25
CA PRO A 2 -22.76 -17.67 30.74
C PRO A 2 -21.61 -17.42 29.75
N GLU A 3 -21.39 -18.31 28.76
CA GLU A 3 -20.24 -18.21 27.84
C GLU A 3 -20.33 -17.00 26.88
N SER A 4 -21.54 -16.69 26.38
CA SER A 4 -21.74 -15.52 25.49
C SER A 4 -21.36 -14.20 26.16
N SER A 5 -21.68 -14.05 27.45
CA SER A 5 -21.33 -12.84 28.21
C SER A 5 -19.80 -12.71 28.39
N SER A 6 -19.14 -13.83 28.67
CA SER A 6 -17.67 -13.88 28.79
C SER A 6 -16.99 -13.54 27.47
N ASP A 7 -17.47 -14.08 26.35
CA ASP A 7 -16.92 -13.81 25.01
C ASP A 7 -17.10 -12.36 24.56
N ASP A 8 -18.22 -11.74 24.90
CA ASP A 8 -18.43 -10.32 24.64
C ASP A 8 -17.46 -9.44 25.44
N VAL A 9 -17.15 -9.82 26.68
CA VAL A 9 -16.12 -9.14 27.49
C VAL A 9 -14.75 -9.29 26.83
N VAL A 10 -14.38 -10.50 26.39
CA VAL A 10 -13.11 -10.75 25.70
C VAL A 10 -13.00 -9.92 24.41
N ARG A 11 -14.05 -9.89 23.59
CA ARG A 11 -14.11 -9.09 22.36
C ARG A 11 -13.92 -7.60 22.65
N ARG A 12 -14.60 -7.04 23.66
CA ARG A 12 -14.39 -5.64 24.08
C ARG A 12 -12.96 -5.37 24.55
N LEU A 13 -12.35 -6.29 25.30
CA LEU A 13 -10.96 -6.16 25.74
C LEU A 13 -9.98 -6.12 24.56
N TYR A 14 -10.17 -6.97 23.55
CA TYR A 14 -9.31 -6.96 22.35
C TYR A 14 -9.55 -5.77 21.42
N GLY A 15 -10.66 -5.04 21.57
CA GLY A 15 -10.86 -3.73 20.95
C GLY A 15 -10.16 -2.57 21.67
N THR A 16 -9.69 -2.79 22.90
CA THR A 16 -9.00 -1.75 23.69
C THR A 16 -7.55 -1.57 23.21
N PRO A 17 -7.04 -0.32 23.07
CA PRO A 17 -5.65 -0.09 22.68
C PRO A 17 -4.64 -0.87 23.54
N PRO A 18 -3.55 -1.42 22.97
CA PRO A 18 -2.62 -2.28 23.71
C PRO A 18 -2.03 -1.65 24.97
N ALA A 19 -1.84 -0.32 24.97
CA ALA A 19 -1.35 0.44 26.12
C ALA A 19 -2.33 0.41 27.32
N ARG A 20 -3.64 0.27 27.06
CA ARG A 20 -4.71 0.24 28.07
C ARG A 20 -5.23 -1.17 28.36
N PHE A 21 -4.86 -2.15 27.54
CA PHE A 21 -5.36 -3.53 27.63
C PHE A 21 -5.19 -4.16 29.03
N VAL A 22 -4.01 -4.01 29.65
CA VAL A 22 -3.74 -4.64 30.95
C VAL A 22 -4.65 -4.05 32.04
N ALA A 23 -4.77 -2.73 32.08
CA ALA A 23 -5.65 -2.05 33.02
C ALA A 23 -7.13 -2.43 32.81
N ALA A 24 -7.59 -2.48 31.56
CA ALA A 24 -8.95 -2.89 31.22
C ALA A 24 -9.22 -4.36 31.60
N ARG A 25 -8.25 -5.26 31.34
CA ARG A 25 -8.33 -6.68 31.74
C ARG A 25 -8.44 -6.82 33.24
N ASP A 26 -7.59 -6.12 34.00
CA ASP A 26 -7.56 -6.24 35.46
C ASP A 26 -8.85 -5.68 36.10
N ALA A 27 -9.42 -4.60 35.54
CA ALA A 27 -10.72 -4.09 35.93
C ALA A 27 -11.85 -5.11 35.64
N ALA A 28 -11.84 -5.74 34.47
CA ALA A 28 -12.83 -6.77 34.11
C ALA A 28 -12.71 -8.03 34.98
N VAL A 29 -11.48 -8.42 35.36
CA VAL A 29 -11.23 -9.50 36.33
C VAL A 29 -11.80 -9.15 37.70
N ALA A 30 -11.61 -7.92 38.18
CA ALA A 30 -12.14 -7.47 39.46
C ALA A 30 -13.68 -7.44 39.47
N GLU A 31 -14.31 -6.98 38.37
CA GLU A 31 -15.76 -7.02 38.18
C GLU A 31 -16.31 -8.45 38.24
N ALA A 32 -15.71 -9.38 37.49
CA ALA A 32 -16.12 -10.79 37.50
C ALA A 32 -16.02 -11.42 38.89
N ARG A 33 -14.98 -11.06 39.67
CA ARG A 33 -14.86 -11.51 41.08
C ARG A 33 -15.96 -10.94 41.98
N ARG A 34 -16.28 -9.64 41.83
CA ARG A 34 -17.38 -9.00 42.58
C ARG A 34 -18.74 -9.58 42.23
N ALA A 35 -18.93 -9.98 40.96
CA ALA A 35 -20.12 -10.66 40.49
C ALA A 35 -20.20 -12.15 40.89
N GLY A 36 -19.21 -12.68 41.62
CA GLY A 36 -19.20 -14.09 42.05
C GLY A 36 -18.89 -15.09 40.95
N ASP A 37 -18.26 -14.67 39.83
CA ASP A 37 -17.87 -15.53 38.72
C ASP A 37 -16.33 -15.74 38.67
N PRO A 38 -15.79 -16.68 39.48
CA PRO A 38 -14.37 -16.97 39.50
C PRO A 38 -13.88 -17.64 38.20
N ALA A 39 -14.76 -18.28 37.42
CA ALA A 39 -14.39 -18.94 36.17
C ALA A 39 -14.08 -17.89 35.09
N THR A 40 -14.96 -16.91 34.89
CA THR A 40 -14.72 -15.78 33.99
C THR A 40 -13.52 -14.96 34.46
N ALA A 41 -13.38 -14.68 35.76
CA ALA A 41 -12.22 -13.97 36.28
C ALA A 41 -10.88 -14.66 35.93
N ARG A 42 -10.80 -16.00 36.08
CA ARG A 42 -9.61 -16.79 35.70
C ARG A 42 -9.36 -16.75 34.20
N ARG A 43 -10.41 -16.83 33.38
CA ARG A 43 -10.30 -16.76 31.92
C ARG A 43 -9.77 -15.41 31.46
N LEU A 44 -10.35 -14.32 31.95
CA LEU A 44 -9.92 -12.95 31.63
C LEU A 44 -8.47 -12.70 32.06
N ALA A 45 -8.06 -13.19 33.23
CA ALA A 45 -6.68 -13.04 33.73
C ALA A 45 -5.63 -13.72 32.84
N ARG A 46 -6.01 -14.78 32.10
CA ARG A 46 -5.12 -15.51 31.17
C ARG A 46 -4.95 -14.80 29.82
N LEU A 47 -5.78 -13.81 29.52
CA LEU A 47 -5.67 -13.05 28.26
C LEU A 47 -4.33 -12.31 28.19
N ARG A 48 -3.76 -12.32 27.00
CA ARG A 48 -2.46 -11.70 26.71
C ARG A 48 -2.69 -10.45 25.88
N ARG A 49 -1.87 -9.44 26.15
CA ARG A 49 -1.89 -8.19 25.40
C ARG A 49 -1.66 -8.45 23.90
N PRO A 50 -2.53 -7.94 23.00
CA PRO A 50 -2.31 -8.03 21.56
C PRO A 50 -1.16 -7.10 21.13
N THR A 51 -0.52 -7.41 20.00
CA THR A 51 0.36 -6.44 19.31
C THR A 51 -0.47 -5.29 18.72
N VAL A 52 0.17 -4.18 18.36
CA VAL A 52 -0.53 -3.05 17.72
C VAL A 52 -1.20 -3.48 16.42
N ALA A 53 -0.50 -4.22 15.55
CA ALA A 53 -1.08 -4.76 14.31
C ALA A 53 -2.28 -5.69 14.57
N ALA A 54 -2.17 -6.58 15.55
CA ALA A 54 -3.28 -7.47 15.92
C ALA A 54 -4.50 -6.71 16.46
N TRP A 55 -4.27 -5.69 17.31
CA TRP A 55 -5.32 -4.82 17.81
C TRP A 55 -6.03 -4.07 16.68
N LEU A 56 -5.30 -3.56 15.69
CA LEU A 56 -5.88 -2.88 14.53
C LEU A 56 -6.81 -3.81 13.72
N VAL A 57 -6.39 -5.05 13.49
CA VAL A 57 -7.22 -6.06 12.81
C VAL A 57 -8.44 -6.44 13.65
N ASN A 58 -8.27 -6.62 14.97
CA ASN A 58 -9.38 -6.87 15.88
C ASN A 58 -10.39 -5.72 15.87
N LEU A 59 -9.91 -4.47 15.90
CA LEU A 59 -10.76 -3.28 15.85
C LEU A 59 -11.64 -3.28 14.59
N LEU A 60 -11.08 -3.61 13.43
CA LEU A 60 -11.84 -3.76 12.20
C LEU A 60 -12.87 -4.90 12.31
N ALA A 61 -12.48 -6.09 12.78
CA ALA A 61 -13.38 -7.23 12.91
C ALA A 61 -14.53 -7.00 13.90
N LEU A 62 -14.30 -6.18 14.93
CA LEU A 62 -15.29 -5.83 15.94
C LEU A 62 -16.24 -4.72 15.48
N ARG A 63 -15.74 -3.72 14.73
CA ARG A 63 -16.52 -2.53 14.33
C ARG A 63 -17.15 -2.67 12.94
N ARG A 64 -16.50 -3.43 12.04
CA ARG A 64 -16.85 -3.61 10.64
C ARG A 64 -16.82 -5.10 10.24
N PRO A 65 -17.65 -5.95 10.87
CA PRO A 65 -17.71 -7.37 10.55
C PRO A 65 -18.15 -7.64 9.10
N ASP A 66 -18.88 -6.70 8.49
CA ASP A 66 -19.26 -6.67 7.07
C ASP A 66 -18.03 -6.77 6.16
N LEU A 67 -17.00 -5.94 6.40
CA LEU A 67 -15.79 -5.90 5.59
C LEU A 67 -14.94 -7.17 5.74
N VAL A 68 -14.96 -7.79 6.92
CA VAL A 68 -14.30 -9.09 7.14
C VAL A 68 -15.05 -10.21 6.41
N ALA A 69 -16.38 -10.14 6.33
CA ALA A 69 -17.17 -11.08 5.54
C ALA A 69 -16.90 -10.94 4.03
N GLU A 70 -16.72 -9.72 3.52
CA GLU A 70 -16.31 -9.47 2.13
C GLU A 70 -14.94 -10.10 1.81
N LEU A 71 -13.97 -9.95 2.72
CA LEU A 71 -12.65 -10.57 2.58
C LEU A 71 -12.77 -12.11 2.50
N ALA A 72 -13.62 -12.71 3.33
CA ALA A 72 -13.87 -14.15 3.30
C ALA A 72 -14.54 -14.61 2.00
N GLY A 73 -15.50 -13.83 1.48
CA GLY A 73 -16.13 -14.09 0.18
C GLY A 73 -15.12 -14.06 -0.97
N LEU A 74 -14.20 -13.09 -0.95
CA LEU A 74 -13.12 -13.01 -1.93
C LEU A 74 -12.16 -14.20 -1.84
N ALA A 75 -11.81 -14.64 -0.61
CA ALA A 75 -10.97 -15.80 -0.40
C ALA A 75 -11.57 -17.08 -1.03
N GLU A 76 -12.89 -17.27 -0.89
CA GLU A 76 -13.56 -18.42 -1.51
C GLU A 76 -13.63 -18.30 -3.04
N ALA A 77 -13.91 -17.11 -3.57
CA ALA A 77 -13.90 -16.88 -5.01
C ALA A 77 -12.52 -17.19 -5.64
N LEU A 78 -11.44 -16.79 -4.96
CA LEU A 78 -10.06 -17.11 -5.36
C LEU A 78 -9.81 -18.62 -5.37
N ARG A 79 -10.16 -19.33 -4.30
CA ARG A 79 -10.01 -20.79 -4.22
C ARG A 79 -10.82 -21.51 -5.30
N SER A 80 -12.06 -21.08 -5.58
CA SER A 80 -12.86 -21.68 -6.66
C SER A 80 -12.23 -21.47 -8.03
N ALA A 81 -11.79 -20.24 -8.33
CA ALA A 81 -11.14 -19.94 -9.59
C ALA A 81 -9.82 -20.71 -9.80
N GLN A 82 -9.08 -20.98 -8.72
CA GLN A 82 -7.87 -21.81 -8.74
C GLN A 82 -8.20 -23.28 -9.02
N ARG A 83 -9.21 -23.85 -8.33
CA ARG A 83 -9.67 -25.23 -8.56
C ARG A 83 -10.17 -25.45 -9.99
N GLU A 84 -10.81 -24.44 -10.57
CA GLU A 84 -11.39 -24.47 -11.92
C GLU A 84 -10.38 -24.04 -13.02
N LEU A 85 -9.13 -23.71 -12.66
CA LEU A 85 -8.05 -23.30 -13.58
C LEU A 85 -8.42 -22.13 -14.51
N ARG A 86 -9.22 -21.17 -14.01
CA ARG A 86 -9.72 -20.03 -14.82
C ARG A 86 -8.74 -18.86 -14.84
N GLY A 87 -7.73 -18.93 -15.70
CA GLY A 87 -6.68 -17.90 -15.84
C GLY A 87 -7.17 -16.44 -15.95
N PRO A 88 -8.13 -16.09 -16.84
CA PRO A 88 -8.68 -14.73 -16.91
C PRO A 88 -9.36 -14.28 -15.61
N ARG A 89 -10.15 -15.17 -14.99
CA ARG A 89 -10.84 -14.91 -13.73
C ARG A 89 -9.86 -14.71 -12.58
N LEU A 90 -8.75 -15.44 -12.55
CA LEU A 90 -7.68 -15.26 -11.56
C LEU A 90 -7.03 -13.88 -11.65
N ARG A 91 -6.87 -13.32 -12.87
CA ARG A 91 -6.33 -11.97 -13.05
C ARG A 91 -7.29 -10.90 -12.49
N GLU A 92 -8.58 -11.01 -12.79
CA GLU A 92 -9.62 -10.13 -12.23
C GLU A 92 -9.65 -10.18 -10.70
N LEU A 93 -9.70 -11.40 -10.12
CA LEU A 93 -9.73 -11.59 -8.67
C LEU A 93 -8.43 -11.11 -8.00
N SER A 94 -7.29 -11.18 -8.68
CA SER A 94 -6.02 -10.63 -8.18
C SER A 94 -6.05 -9.10 -8.12
N ALA A 95 -6.68 -8.43 -9.09
CA ALA A 95 -6.89 -6.98 -9.04
C ALA A 95 -7.89 -6.61 -7.91
N GLN A 96 -8.98 -7.36 -7.80
CA GLN A 96 -9.97 -7.19 -6.72
C GLN A 96 -9.34 -7.40 -5.34
N ARG A 97 -8.42 -8.35 -5.18
CA ARG A 97 -7.64 -8.56 -3.96
C ARG A 97 -6.90 -7.30 -3.52
N ARG A 98 -6.14 -6.67 -4.42
CA ARG A 98 -5.41 -5.43 -4.07
C ARG A 98 -6.37 -4.31 -3.65
N ALA A 99 -7.49 -4.16 -4.35
CA ALA A 99 -8.49 -3.14 -4.03
C ALA A 99 -9.14 -3.38 -2.66
N VAL A 100 -9.61 -4.60 -2.37
CA VAL A 100 -10.23 -4.95 -1.09
C VAL A 100 -9.24 -4.78 0.06
N VAL A 101 -8.04 -5.34 -0.06
CA VAL A 101 -7.02 -5.22 1.01
C VAL A 101 -6.65 -3.76 1.27
N GLY A 102 -6.48 -2.95 0.21
CA GLY A 102 -6.23 -1.51 0.36
C GLY A 102 -7.36 -0.78 1.07
N ALA A 103 -8.62 -1.11 0.76
CA ALA A 103 -9.79 -0.54 1.44
C ALA A 103 -9.84 -0.91 2.93
N LEU A 104 -9.53 -2.17 3.28
CA LEU A 104 -9.45 -2.62 4.68
C LEU A 104 -8.38 -1.86 5.46
N VAL A 105 -7.19 -1.67 4.87
CA VAL A 105 -6.10 -0.91 5.51
C VAL A 105 -6.48 0.55 5.71
N ALA A 106 -7.15 1.17 4.74
CA ALA A 106 -7.66 2.53 4.86
C ALA A 106 -8.70 2.66 5.98
N GLU A 107 -9.63 1.70 6.07
CA GLU A 107 -10.64 1.67 7.13
C GLU A 107 -10.02 1.44 8.51
N VAL A 108 -9.03 0.55 8.62
CA VAL A 108 -8.25 0.36 9.85
C VAL A 108 -7.62 1.68 10.30
N ARG A 109 -7.03 2.45 9.38
CA ARG A 109 -6.44 3.76 9.69
C ARG A 109 -7.49 4.74 10.20
N ARG A 110 -8.68 4.74 9.62
CA ARG A 110 -9.82 5.57 10.04
C ARG A 110 -10.27 5.21 11.45
N LEU A 111 -10.51 3.92 11.72
CA LEU A 111 -10.90 3.42 13.03
C LEU A 111 -9.84 3.70 14.10
N ALA A 112 -8.55 3.57 13.76
CA ALA A 112 -7.47 3.89 14.69
C ALA A 112 -7.43 5.38 15.07
N ALA A 113 -7.80 6.28 14.14
CA ALA A 113 -7.84 7.72 14.40
C ALA A 113 -9.00 8.14 15.32
N GLU A 114 -10.06 7.33 15.40
CA GLU A 114 -11.19 7.55 16.32
C GLU A 114 -10.88 7.13 17.76
N GLU A 115 -9.81 6.36 17.98
CA GLU A 115 -9.45 5.82 19.28
C GLU A 115 -8.47 6.76 20.03
N PRO A 116 -8.89 7.41 21.14
CA PRO A 116 -8.09 8.47 21.78
C PRO A 116 -6.73 8.03 22.34
N ALA A 117 -6.57 6.74 22.61
CA ALA A 117 -5.32 6.15 23.13
C ALA A 117 -4.58 5.29 22.08
N ALA A 118 -4.92 5.45 20.80
CA ALA A 118 -4.21 4.81 19.70
C ALA A 118 -2.78 5.37 19.54
N PRO A 119 -1.83 4.57 19.02
CA PRO A 119 -0.55 5.10 18.59
C PRO A 119 -0.71 6.18 17.50
N PRO A 120 0.23 7.13 17.36
CA PRO A 120 0.18 8.13 16.30
C PRO A 120 0.08 7.49 14.91
N ALA A 121 -0.71 8.10 14.01
CA ALA A 121 -1.00 7.55 12.68
C ALA A 121 0.26 7.16 11.88
N GLY A 122 1.34 7.94 11.97
CA GLY A 122 2.62 7.66 11.29
C GLY A 122 3.45 6.52 11.87
N LYS A 123 3.03 5.92 13.00
CA LYS A 123 3.72 4.78 13.66
C LYS A 123 2.88 3.51 13.64
N LEU A 124 1.77 3.50 12.89
CA LEU A 124 0.93 2.32 12.78
C LEU A 124 1.62 1.26 11.90
N PRO A 125 1.69 -0.01 12.32
CA PRO A 125 2.29 -1.10 11.55
C PRO A 125 1.35 -1.57 10.44
N LEU A 126 1.01 -0.68 9.49
CA LEU A 126 0.02 -0.96 8.44
C LEU A 126 0.48 -2.08 7.48
N ALA A 127 1.79 -2.24 7.26
CA ALA A 127 2.33 -3.34 6.47
C ALA A 127 2.07 -4.72 7.11
N GLU A 128 2.15 -4.83 8.45
CA GLU A 128 1.82 -6.09 9.16
C GLU A 128 0.31 -6.38 9.13
N VAL A 129 -0.51 -5.34 9.16
CA VAL A 129 -1.97 -5.44 9.01
C VAL A 129 -2.32 -5.95 7.61
N GLU A 130 -1.73 -5.36 6.57
CA GLU A 130 -1.87 -5.80 5.19
C GLU A 130 -1.40 -7.25 5.01
N ALA A 131 -0.26 -7.63 5.58
CA ALA A 131 0.23 -9.00 5.56
C ALA A 131 -0.76 -9.99 6.19
N THR A 132 -1.42 -9.58 7.28
CA THR A 132 -2.45 -10.39 7.96
C THR A 132 -3.69 -10.60 7.08
N PHE A 133 -4.19 -9.57 6.40
CA PHE A 133 -5.31 -9.73 5.47
C PHE A 133 -4.96 -10.60 4.26
N ASN A 134 -3.73 -10.44 3.74
CA ASN A 134 -3.23 -11.30 2.68
C ASN A 134 -3.08 -12.76 3.14
N ALA A 135 -2.68 -13.00 4.39
CA ALA A 135 -2.65 -14.34 4.97
C ALA A 135 -4.05 -14.93 5.12
N ALA A 136 -5.03 -14.14 5.56
CA ALA A 136 -6.44 -14.56 5.67
C ALA A 136 -7.07 -14.93 4.32
N LEU A 137 -6.64 -14.35 3.21
CA LEU A 137 -7.09 -14.75 1.87
C LEU A 137 -6.59 -16.14 1.47
N SER A 138 -5.40 -16.52 1.94
CA SER A 138 -4.73 -17.78 1.59
C SER A 138 -5.03 -18.92 2.56
N ASP A 139 -5.29 -18.60 3.84
CA ASP A 139 -5.44 -19.57 4.92
C ASP A 139 -6.78 -19.35 5.66
N ALA A 140 -7.63 -20.39 5.62
CA ALA A 140 -8.95 -20.37 6.26
C ALA A 140 -8.88 -20.28 7.79
N GLY A 141 -7.84 -20.85 8.41
CA GLY A 141 -7.59 -20.75 9.84
C GLY A 141 -7.25 -19.32 10.25
N VAL A 142 -6.43 -18.63 9.46
CA VAL A 142 -6.13 -17.20 9.68
C VAL A 142 -7.38 -16.34 9.47
N ALA A 143 -8.18 -16.63 8.45
CA ALA A 143 -9.45 -15.92 8.21
C ALA A 143 -10.40 -16.02 9.41
N GLU A 144 -10.51 -17.20 10.01
CA GLU A 144 -11.36 -17.39 11.18
C GLU A 144 -10.82 -16.69 12.43
N GLN A 145 -9.50 -16.66 12.60
CA GLN A 145 -8.87 -15.88 13.66
C GLN A 145 -9.14 -14.38 13.49
N VAL A 146 -9.07 -13.84 12.26
CA VAL A 146 -9.45 -12.45 11.96
C VAL A 146 -10.92 -12.21 12.31
N ARG A 147 -11.83 -13.09 11.87
CA ARG A 147 -13.28 -13.00 12.14
C ARG A 147 -13.60 -12.99 13.63
N SER A 148 -12.86 -13.77 14.43
CA SER A 148 -13.06 -13.82 15.88
C SER A 148 -12.83 -12.48 16.58
N GLY A 149 -11.98 -11.62 16.02
CA GLY A 149 -11.56 -10.36 16.62
C GLY A 149 -10.68 -10.52 17.87
N GLN A 150 -10.00 -11.66 18.00
CA GLN A 150 -9.19 -12.02 19.18
C GLN A 150 -7.71 -12.32 18.84
N LEU A 151 -7.20 -11.74 17.75
CA LEU A 151 -5.80 -11.89 17.35
C LEU A 151 -4.86 -11.33 18.43
N ARG A 152 -3.83 -12.12 18.76
CA ARG A 152 -2.78 -11.72 19.71
C ARG A 152 -1.54 -11.17 19.01
N ARG A 153 -1.24 -11.65 17.81
CA ARG A 153 -0.14 -11.22 16.95
C ARG A 153 -0.67 -11.12 15.52
N ALA A 154 -0.02 -10.28 14.71
CA ALA A 154 -0.24 -10.29 13.27
C ALA A 154 0.14 -11.66 12.70
N ALA A 155 -0.61 -12.11 11.70
CA ALA A 155 -0.27 -13.31 10.95
C ALA A 155 0.43 -12.88 9.66
N SER A 156 1.42 -13.62 9.21
CA SER A 156 1.98 -13.45 7.87
C SER A 156 2.01 -14.81 7.17
N TYR A 157 1.75 -14.79 5.87
CA TYR A 157 1.87 -15.96 5.02
C TYR A 157 3.30 -16.02 4.48
N ALA A 158 4.12 -16.92 5.03
CA ALA A 158 5.36 -17.33 4.39
C ALA A 158 4.99 -18.43 3.39
N GLY A 159 4.85 -18.06 2.12
CA GLY A 159 4.57 -19.00 1.05
C GLY A 159 5.78 -19.84 0.70
N PHE A 160 6.05 -20.89 1.49
CA PHE A 160 6.64 -22.17 1.11
C PHE A 160 6.48 -23.06 2.35
N GLY A 161 5.69 -24.12 2.22
CA GLY A 161 5.16 -24.88 3.36
C GLY A 161 6.24 -25.35 4.34
N GLU A 162 6.00 -25.12 5.63
CA GLU A 162 6.51 -26.04 6.65
C GLU A 162 5.84 -27.39 6.41
N VAL A 163 6.47 -28.24 5.61
CA VAL A 163 6.12 -29.65 5.54
C VAL A 163 6.31 -30.21 6.96
N PRO A 164 5.27 -30.74 7.63
CA PRO A 164 5.46 -31.45 8.87
C PRO A 164 6.46 -32.58 8.62
N ARG A 165 7.60 -32.55 9.29
CA ARG A 165 8.63 -33.59 9.19
C ARG A 165 7.95 -34.95 9.42
N PRO A 166 7.90 -35.87 8.43
CA PRO A 166 7.34 -37.18 8.69
C PRO A 166 8.26 -37.91 9.67
N HIS A 167 7.69 -38.39 10.77
CA HIS A 167 8.34 -39.33 11.68
C HIS A 167 8.48 -40.67 10.94
N LEU A 168 9.63 -40.89 10.32
CA LEU A 168 9.97 -42.20 9.76
C LEU A 168 10.18 -43.19 10.90
N ARG A 169 9.27 -44.16 11.02
CA ARG A 169 9.42 -45.33 11.86
C ARG A 169 10.07 -46.44 11.02
N LEU A 170 11.30 -46.82 11.36
CA LEU A 170 11.94 -48.01 10.83
C LEU A 170 11.13 -49.23 11.26
N VAL A 171 10.57 -49.97 10.29
CA VAL A 171 10.09 -51.33 10.49
C VAL A 171 11.20 -52.26 10.03
N THR A 172 12.00 -52.75 10.97
CA THR A 172 12.86 -53.92 10.75
C THR A 172 11.96 -55.14 10.71
N GLY A 173 11.63 -55.63 9.52
CA GLY A 173 10.99 -56.93 9.34
C GLY A 173 11.98 -58.04 9.68
N GLY A 174 11.82 -58.62 10.87
CA GLY A 174 12.46 -59.87 11.27
C GLY A 174 11.77 -61.04 10.59
N GLU A 175 12.58 -61.76 9.82
CA GLU A 175 12.54 -63.18 9.46
C GLU A 175 11.51 -64.07 10.18
N GLU A 176 10.71 -64.79 9.39
CA GLU A 176 10.11 -66.06 9.84
C GLU A 176 10.08 -67.06 8.67
N VAL A 177 10.91 -68.09 8.82
CA VAL A 177 11.07 -69.25 7.93
C VAL A 177 10.03 -70.30 8.32
N PRO A 178 9.43 -71.03 7.36
CA PRO A 178 9.02 -72.40 7.61
C PRO A 178 9.80 -73.41 6.76
N ALA A 179 9.91 -74.60 7.34
CA ALA A 179 10.85 -75.66 7.04
C ALA A 179 10.62 -76.42 5.73
N VAL A 180 11.71 -77.09 5.34
CA VAL A 180 11.97 -78.00 4.21
C VAL A 180 11.06 -79.24 4.22
N PRO A 181 10.82 -79.87 3.05
CA PRO A 181 11.13 -81.29 2.91
C PRO A 181 12.03 -81.63 1.69
N GLU A 182 12.67 -82.79 1.82
CA GLU A 182 13.89 -83.34 1.18
C GLU A 182 13.96 -83.45 -0.36
N PRO A 183 15.18 -83.59 -0.94
CA PRO A 183 15.42 -83.73 -2.37
C PRO A 183 15.64 -85.19 -2.84
N ALA A 184 15.33 -85.46 -4.11
CA ALA A 184 15.80 -86.63 -4.86
C ALA A 184 16.16 -86.24 -6.33
N PRO A 185 17.02 -87.01 -7.04
CA PRO A 185 18.13 -86.43 -7.80
C PRO A 185 17.93 -86.25 -9.33
N ALA A 186 18.85 -85.45 -9.90
CA ALA A 186 19.03 -84.97 -11.28
C ALA A 186 19.52 -86.08 -12.28
N PRO A 187 19.86 -85.83 -13.58
CA PRO A 187 19.96 -84.56 -14.32
C PRO A 187 19.49 -84.56 -15.80
N SER A 188 19.32 -83.36 -16.40
CA SER A 188 19.58 -83.20 -17.84
C SER A 188 20.40 -81.94 -18.09
N ARG A 189 21.45 -82.10 -18.92
CA ARG A 189 22.58 -81.18 -19.05
C ARG A 189 22.24 -80.07 -20.04
N GLY A 190 22.04 -78.87 -19.49
CA GLY A 190 21.83 -77.61 -20.21
C GLY A 190 22.09 -76.35 -19.35
N GLY A 191 23.11 -76.38 -18.49
CA GLY A 191 23.79 -75.21 -17.87
C GLY A 191 22.94 -74.12 -17.15
N PRO A 192 22.62 -74.26 -15.84
CA PRO A 192 21.96 -73.21 -15.02
C PRO A 192 22.73 -71.86 -14.98
N ASP A 193 24.03 -71.90 -15.24
CA ASP A 193 24.93 -70.74 -15.26
C ASP A 193 24.68 -69.79 -16.46
N ARG A 194 24.14 -70.28 -17.58
CA ARG A 194 23.84 -69.41 -18.74
C ARG A 194 22.59 -68.55 -18.51
N ALA A 195 21.57 -69.10 -17.84
CA ALA A 195 20.34 -68.38 -17.49
C ALA A 195 20.56 -67.34 -16.38
N ALA A 196 21.40 -67.66 -15.38
CA ALA A 196 21.77 -66.69 -14.34
C ALA A 196 22.55 -65.49 -14.91
N ARG A 197 23.44 -65.73 -15.89
CA ARG A 197 24.17 -64.66 -16.59
C ARG A 197 23.25 -63.75 -17.42
N THR A 198 22.28 -64.30 -18.14
CA THR A 198 21.34 -63.50 -18.94
C THR A 198 20.45 -62.63 -18.05
N GLU A 199 20.01 -63.14 -16.91
CA GLU A 199 19.21 -62.37 -15.95
C GLU A 199 20.00 -61.23 -15.31
N ARG A 200 21.25 -61.49 -14.88
CA ARG A 200 22.16 -60.44 -14.38
C ARG A 200 22.41 -59.35 -15.43
N ALA A 201 22.59 -59.72 -16.70
CA ALA A 201 22.77 -58.77 -17.79
C ALA A 201 21.51 -57.93 -18.05
N ARG A 202 20.31 -58.53 -17.96
CA ARG A 202 19.03 -57.81 -18.06
C ARG A 202 18.85 -56.81 -16.91
N ARG A 203 19.11 -57.25 -15.67
CA ARG A 203 19.03 -56.41 -14.48
C ARG A 203 20.01 -55.23 -14.54
N ARG A 204 21.25 -55.48 -14.97
CA ARG A 204 22.25 -54.43 -15.19
C ARG A 204 21.77 -53.41 -16.22
N ARG A 205 21.26 -53.85 -17.38
CA ARG A 205 20.71 -52.93 -18.41
C ARG A 205 19.50 -52.14 -17.92
N ALA A 206 18.66 -52.75 -17.06
CA ALA A 206 17.54 -52.04 -16.45
C ALA A 206 18.03 -50.91 -15.53
N LEU A 207 19.00 -51.20 -14.65
CA LEU A 207 19.62 -50.22 -13.76
C LEU A 207 20.37 -49.12 -14.53
N GLU A 208 21.07 -49.45 -15.62
CA GLU A 208 21.73 -48.46 -16.48
C GLU A 208 20.72 -47.50 -17.13
N ARG A 209 19.56 -47.99 -17.57
CA ARG A 209 18.47 -47.15 -18.09
C ARG A 209 17.85 -46.27 -17.03
N GLU A 210 17.62 -46.82 -15.84
CA GLU A 210 17.08 -46.06 -14.70
C GLU A 210 18.04 -44.96 -14.27
N LEU A 211 19.35 -45.25 -14.19
CA LEU A 211 20.39 -44.25 -13.90
C LEU A 211 20.45 -43.15 -14.97
N ALA A 212 20.36 -43.52 -16.26
CA ALA A 212 20.32 -42.54 -17.34
C ALA A 212 19.08 -41.63 -17.23
N ALA A 213 17.90 -42.20 -16.98
CA ALA A 213 16.67 -41.44 -16.78
C ALA A 213 16.75 -40.52 -15.55
N ALA A 214 17.31 -41.01 -14.44
CA ALA A 214 17.51 -40.23 -13.22
C ALA A 214 18.47 -39.06 -13.44
N ARG A 215 19.57 -39.27 -14.19
CA ARG A 215 20.51 -38.20 -14.56
C ARG A 215 19.84 -37.14 -15.41
N THR A 216 19.12 -37.53 -16.47
CA THR A 216 18.36 -36.57 -17.29
C THR A 216 17.30 -35.82 -16.49
N GLY A 217 16.67 -36.48 -15.50
CA GLY A 217 15.74 -35.83 -14.58
C GLY A 217 16.43 -34.80 -13.68
N ALA A 218 17.59 -35.15 -13.11
CA ALA A 218 18.41 -34.25 -12.30
C ALA A 218 18.91 -33.04 -13.10
N ASP A 219 19.38 -33.23 -14.34
CA ASP A 219 19.83 -32.14 -15.20
C ASP A 219 18.70 -31.18 -15.54
N ARG A 220 17.49 -31.70 -15.82
CA ARG A 220 16.29 -30.88 -16.02
C ARG A 220 15.91 -30.09 -14.77
N ALA A 221 15.87 -30.73 -13.61
CA ALA A 221 15.58 -30.05 -12.35
C ALA A 221 16.63 -28.97 -12.01
N ALA A 222 17.91 -29.22 -12.31
CA ALA A 222 18.97 -28.24 -12.13
C ALA A 222 18.80 -27.03 -13.06
N ALA A 223 18.41 -27.25 -14.32
CA ALA A 223 18.12 -26.17 -15.27
C ALA A 223 16.90 -25.35 -14.84
N GLU A 224 15.84 -25.99 -14.37
CA GLU A 224 14.65 -25.32 -13.82
C GLU A 224 15.00 -24.49 -12.58
N LEU A 225 15.79 -25.03 -11.66
CA LEU A 225 16.27 -24.31 -10.47
C LEU A 225 17.11 -23.09 -10.86
N ALA A 226 18.03 -23.23 -11.83
CA ALA A 226 18.83 -22.12 -12.31
C ALA A 226 17.97 -21.02 -12.96
N GLY A 227 16.95 -21.40 -13.73
CA GLY A 227 15.97 -20.48 -14.31
C GLY A 227 15.16 -19.74 -13.24
N ALA A 228 14.67 -20.46 -12.22
CA ALA A 228 13.95 -19.86 -11.11
C ALA A 228 14.81 -18.87 -10.31
N ALA A 229 16.07 -19.23 -10.01
CA ALA A 229 17.01 -18.36 -9.31
C ALA A 229 17.44 -17.13 -10.14
N ALA A 230 17.45 -17.23 -11.47
CA ALA A 230 17.65 -16.08 -12.34
C ALA A 230 16.44 -15.14 -12.31
N ALA A 231 15.23 -15.69 -12.46
CA ALA A 231 13.99 -14.91 -12.40
C ALA A 231 13.80 -14.21 -11.05
N GLU A 232 14.18 -14.86 -9.94
CA GLU A 232 14.18 -14.24 -8.61
C GLU A 232 15.12 -13.03 -8.55
N ARG A 233 16.37 -13.19 -8.99
CA ARG A 233 17.35 -12.09 -9.02
C ARG A 233 16.89 -10.92 -9.90
N ASP A 234 16.34 -11.22 -11.07
CA ASP A 234 15.80 -10.20 -11.99
C ASP A 234 14.61 -9.47 -11.36
N GLY A 235 13.73 -10.21 -10.65
CA GLY A 235 12.62 -9.64 -9.90
C GLY A 235 13.08 -8.72 -8.77
N VAL A 236 14.09 -9.12 -8.00
CA VAL A 236 14.70 -8.27 -6.94
C VAL A 236 15.33 -7.02 -7.53
N ALA A 237 16.04 -7.13 -8.65
CA ALA A 237 16.62 -5.98 -9.34
C ALA A 237 15.55 -5.01 -9.87
N ALA A 238 14.44 -5.54 -10.41
CA ALA A 238 13.32 -4.73 -10.87
C ALA A 238 12.64 -3.98 -9.71
N LEU A 239 12.46 -4.62 -8.55
CA LEU A 239 11.94 -3.96 -7.35
C LEU A 239 12.84 -2.82 -6.88
N ALA A 240 14.16 -3.05 -6.82
CA ALA A 240 15.12 -2.02 -6.43
C ALA A 240 15.11 -0.81 -7.39
N ALA A 241 14.92 -1.04 -8.69
CA ALA A 241 14.77 0.02 -9.67
C ALA A 241 13.49 0.85 -9.45
N LEU A 242 12.35 0.17 -9.21
CA LEU A 242 11.08 0.83 -8.92
C LEU A 242 11.13 1.66 -7.62
N ASP A 243 11.80 1.17 -6.58
CA ASP A 243 12.00 1.91 -5.33
C ASP A 243 12.84 3.17 -5.55
N ALA A 244 13.87 3.10 -6.40
CA ALA A 244 14.68 4.25 -6.77
C ALA A 244 13.88 5.30 -7.55
N GLU A 245 13.02 4.87 -8.48
CA GLU A 245 12.10 5.74 -9.22
C GLU A 245 11.09 6.43 -8.28
N LEU A 246 10.52 5.68 -7.34
CA LEU A 246 9.59 6.22 -6.36
C LEU A 246 10.26 7.31 -5.49
N ALA A 247 11.46 7.05 -4.99
CA ALA A 247 12.21 8.02 -4.19
C ALA A 247 12.51 9.31 -4.98
N GLU A 248 12.74 9.22 -6.29
CA GLU A 248 12.92 10.40 -7.15
C GLU A 248 11.62 11.17 -7.36
N LEU A 249 10.51 10.46 -7.61
CA LEU A 249 9.19 11.08 -7.73
C LEU A 249 8.76 11.79 -6.44
N GLU A 250 9.07 11.22 -5.27
CA GLU A 250 8.83 11.84 -3.97
C GLU A 250 9.66 13.12 -3.76
N ARG A 251 10.95 13.10 -4.13
CA ARG A 251 11.80 14.31 -4.12
C ARG A 251 11.23 15.40 -5.01
N ARG A 252 10.84 15.06 -6.24
CA ARG A 252 10.21 16.00 -7.18
C ARG A 252 8.91 16.58 -6.66
N ARG A 253 8.06 15.75 -6.05
CA ARG A 253 6.82 16.20 -5.40
C ARG A 253 7.10 17.17 -4.26
N ALA A 254 8.05 16.85 -3.37
CA ALA A 254 8.42 17.73 -2.26
C ALA A 254 8.94 19.09 -2.76
N GLY A 255 9.73 19.11 -3.83
CA GLY A 255 10.17 20.34 -4.51
C GLY A 255 8.99 21.17 -5.02
N ALA A 256 8.08 20.55 -5.78
CA ALA A 256 6.89 21.23 -6.30
C ALA A 256 5.97 21.76 -5.19
N GLU A 257 5.81 21.03 -4.09
CA GLU A 257 5.03 21.50 -2.93
C GLU A 257 5.65 22.73 -2.28
N GLN A 258 6.99 22.76 -2.12
CA GLN A 258 7.69 23.94 -1.62
C GLN A 258 7.53 25.15 -2.55
N GLU A 259 7.62 24.95 -3.86
CA GLU A 259 7.40 26.01 -4.85
C GLU A 259 5.97 26.58 -4.76
N VAL A 260 4.96 25.72 -4.64
CA VAL A 260 3.57 26.15 -4.43
C VAL A 260 3.42 26.97 -3.14
N GLN A 261 4.06 26.56 -2.04
CA GLN A 261 4.00 27.32 -0.78
C GLN A 261 4.71 28.68 -0.88
N ARG A 262 5.86 28.74 -1.57
CA ARG A 262 6.56 30.00 -1.86
C ARG A 262 5.69 30.92 -2.71
N ALA A 263 5.09 30.41 -3.79
CA ALA A 263 4.20 31.18 -4.65
C ALA A 263 2.97 31.71 -3.91
N ARG A 264 2.35 30.88 -3.05
CA ARG A 264 1.23 31.31 -2.19
C ARG A 264 1.63 32.41 -1.22
N SER A 265 2.82 32.31 -0.62
CA SER A 265 3.33 33.31 0.33
C SER A 265 3.64 34.64 -0.38
N ALA A 266 4.27 34.56 -1.56
CA ALA A 266 4.52 35.72 -2.40
C ALA A 266 3.22 36.41 -2.85
N ARG A 267 2.21 35.62 -3.26
CA ARG A 267 0.88 36.15 -3.61
C ARG A 267 0.24 36.91 -2.45
N ARG A 268 0.22 36.33 -1.25
CA ARG A 268 -0.33 37.00 -0.05
C ARG A 268 0.43 38.27 0.31
N ALA A 269 1.75 38.29 0.11
CA ALA A 269 2.55 39.50 0.32
C ALA A 269 2.18 40.59 -0.69
N ALA A 270 2.07 40.24 -1.97
CA ALA A 270 1.64 41.15 -3.02
C ALA A 270 0.22 41.69 -2.79
N GLU A 271 -0.73 40.83 -2.38
CA GLU A 271 -2.10 41.22 -2.01
C GLU A 271 -2.10 42.27 -0.88
N ARG A 272 -1.27 42.09 0.16
CA ARG A 272 -1.15 43.07 1.27
C ARG A 272 -0.55 44.39 0.80
N THR A 273 0.50 44.35 0.00
CA THR A 273 1.13 45.56 -0.58
C THR A 273 0.14 46.31 -1.45
N HIS A 274 -0.61 45.62 -2.30
CA HIS A 274 -1.65 46.22 -3.13
C HIS A 274 -2.74 46.89 -2.28
N ALA A 275 -3.24 46.20 -1.25
CA ALA A 275 -4.25 46.75 -0.35
C ALA A 275 -3.74 48.00 0.40
N ALA A 276 -2.48 48.01 0.83
CA ALA A 276 -1.87 49.18 1.47
C ALA A 276 -1.73 50.36 0.49
N ALA A 277 -1.26 50.11 -0.73
CA ALA A 277 -1.16 51.14 -1.77
C ALA A 277 -2.52 51.74 -2.12
N ARG A 278 -3.58 50.91 -2.24
CA ARG A 278 -4.95 51.38 -2.47
C ARG A 278 -5.47 52.28 -1.36
N ARG A 279 -5.24 51.92 -0.09
CA ARG A 279 -5.62 52.78 1.05
C ARG A 279 -4.91 54.11 1.00
N ARG A 280 -3.59 54.10 0.74
CA ARG A 280 -2.80 55.35 0.66
C ARG A 280 -3.26 56.24 -0.49
N ALA A 281 -3.58 55.66 -1.65
CA ALA A 281 -4.15 56.42 -2.76
C ALA A 281 -5.47 57.08 -2.36
N GLY A 282 -6.40 56.34 -1.74
CA GLY A 282 -7.67 56.90 -1.26
C GLY A 282 -7.49 58.00 -0.20
N GLU A 283 -6.53 57.87 0.71
CA GLU A 283 -6.18 58.93 1.68
C GLU A 283 -5.67 60.21 1.00
N VAL A 284 -4.84 60.07 -0.05
CA VAL A 284 -4.31 61.22 -0.80
C VAL A 284 -5.40 61.87 -1.64
N GLU A 285 -6.25 61.08 -2.30
CA GLU A 285 -7.42 61.58 -3.06
C GLU A 285 -8.35 62.39 -2.15
N ALA A 286 -8.71 61.86 -0.98
CA ALA A 286 -9.55 62.57 0.00
C ALA A 286 -8.90 63.87 0.51
N ALA A 287 -7.57 63.88 0.70
CA ALA A 287 -6.86 65.08 1.11
C ALA A 287 -6.85 66.16 0.00
N ILE A 288 -6.72 65.76 -1.26
CA ILE A 288 -6.82 66.68 -2.41
C ILE A 288 -8.23 67.28 -2.48
N GLU A 289 -9.28 66.46 -2.35
CA GLU A 289 -10.67 66.92 -2.37
C GLU A 289 -10.94 67.95 -1.27
N ALA A 290 -10.53 67.66 -0.03
CA ALA A 290 -10.66 68.58 1.10
C ALA A 290 -9.91 69.91 0.89
N LEU A 291 -8.72 69.89 0.30
CA LEU A 291 -7.97 71.10 -0.06
C LEU A 291 -8.70 71.90 -1.16
N THR A 292 -9.24 71.23 -2.18
CA THR A 292 -9.99 71.91 -3.24
C THR A 292 -11.24 72.59 -2.72
N GLU A 293 -11.97 71.96 -1.79
CA GLU A 293 -13.13 72.56 -1.12
C GLU A 293 -12.76 73.80 -0.29
N GLN A 294 -11.64 73.75 0.46
CA GLN A 294 -11.15 74.89 1.22
C GLN A 294 -10.76 76.07 0.32
N THR A 295 -10.07 75.82 -0.80
CA THR A 295 -9.71 76.87 -1.75
C THR A 295 -10.93 77.49 -2.43
N SER A 296 -11.94 76.68 -2.75
CA SER A 296 -13.21 77.15 -3.29
C SER A 296 -13.99 78.01 -2.28
N ALA A 297 -13.98 77.64 -1.00
CA ALA A 297 -14.65 78.41 0.05
C ALA A 297 -13.92 79.73 0.37
N ALA A 298 -12.59 79.77 0.20
CA ALA A 298 -11.77 80.97 0.44
C ALA A 298 -11.83 82.00 -0.70
N HIS A 299 -12.40 81.65 -1.86
CA HIS A 299 -12.61 82.56 -2.98
C HIS A 299 -14.12 82.67 -3.27
N PRO A 300 -14.92 83.34 -2.41
CA PRO A 300 -16.26 83.71 -2.77
C PRO A 300 -16.13 84.75 -3.88
N THR A 301 -16.53 84.39 -5.09
CA THR A 301 -16.68 85.32 -6.20
C THR A 301 -17.51 86.52 -5.74
N GLU A 302 -16.85 87.67 -5.59
CA GLU A 302 -17.51 88.96 -5.74
C GLU A 302 -17.94 89.07 -7.20
N ASP A 303 -19.17 88.69 -7.50
CA ASP A 303 -19.86 89.19 -8.69
C ASP A 303 -21.25 89.68 -8.26
N GLY A 304 -21.40 91.00 -8.32
CA GLY A 304 -22.62 91.73 -8.02
C GLY A 304 -23.66 91.64 -9.14
N PRO A 305 -24.89 92.10 -8.89
CA PRO A 305 -26.00 91.95 -9.82
C PRO A 305 -25.93 92.99 -10.95
N GLY A 306 -25.94 92.52 -12.20
CA GLY A 306 -25.99 93.34 -13.41
C GLY A 306 -27.02 92.79 -14.39
N ASP A 307 -28.00 93.63 -14.70
CA ASP A 307 -29.25 93.41 -15.41
C ASP A 307 -29.14 93.18 -16.95
N THR A 308 -30.20 92.59 -17.52
CA THR A 308 -30.71 92.59 -18.93
C THR A 308 -29.74 92.31 -20.10
N THR A 309 -30.01 91.47 -21.12
CA THR A 309 -31.17 91.42 -22.03
C THR A 309 -30.96 90.28 -23.07
N GLY A 310 -32.03 89.63 -23.56
CA GLY A 310 -32.16 89.30 -25.00
C GLY A 310 -31.94 87.85 -25.53
N GLN A 311 -33.08 87.15 -25.71
CA GLN A 311 -33.51 86.38 -26.91
C GLN A 311 -32.91 84.95 -27.24
N PRO A 312 -33.74 83.95 -27.66
CA PRO A 312 -33.38 82.53 -27.90
C PRO A 312 -33.30 82.19 -29.43
N PRO A 313 -33.43 80.94 -29.95
CA PRO A 313 -33.35 79.54 -29.43
C PRO A 313 -32.26 78.70 -30.19
N ASP A 314 -32.02 77.40 -29.98
CA ASP A 314 -32.74 76.32 -30.68
C ASP A 314 -32.25 74.89 -30.27
N ALA A 315 -33.20 73.96 -30.34
CA ALA A 315 -33.18 72.50 -30.52
C ALA A 315 -32.06 71.59 -29.92
N GLY A 316 -32.51 70.53 -29.23
CA GLY A 316 -31.72 69.32 -28.90
C GLY A 316 -31.41 68.42 -30.12
N PRO A 317 -31.16 67.09 -30.00
CA PRO A 317 -31.54 66.22 -28.88
C PRO A 317 -30.50 65.15 -28.44
N ALA A 318 -30.80 64.55 -27.29
CA ALA A 318 -30.83 63.12 -26.97
C ALA A 318 -29.64 62.15 -27.20
N SER A 319 -29.44 61.36 -26.14
CA SER A 319 -29.35 59.88 -26.12
C SER A 319 -28.01 59.16 -26.18
N GLY A 320 -27.88 58.21 -25.24
CA GLY A 320 -27.16 56.94 -25.37
C GLY A 320 -25.81 56.92 -24.64
N GLY A 321 -25.57 56.18 -23.56
CA GLY A 321 -26.23 54.97 -23.08
C GLY A 321 -25.53 53.70 -23.58
N GLY A 322 -24.77 53.06 -22.70
CA GLY A 322 -24.33 51.65 -22.79
C GLY A 322 -23.15 51.38 -23.73
N GLN A 323 -22.45 50.26 -23.66
CA GLN A 323 -22.44 49.08 -22.80
C GLN A 323 -21.30 48.20 -23.33
N ALA A 324 -20.69 47.40 -22.44
CA ALA A 324 -20.04 46.11 -22.75
C ALA A 324 -18.85 46.16 -23.75
N SER A 325 -18.04 45.13 -23.99
CA SER A 325 -18.02 43.73 -23.63
C SER A 325 -16.59 43.22 -23.88
N ALA A 326 -16.31 42.04 -23.33
CA ALA A 326 -15.15 41.21 -23.54
C ALA A 326 -14.83 40.87 -25.02
N ALA A 327 -13.54 40.66 -25.29
CA ALA A 327 -12.89 39.67 -26.18
C ALA A 327 -11.42 40.14 -26.32
N GLY A 328 -10.35 39.35 -26.17
CA GLY A 328 -10.10 38.04 -26.77
C GLY A 328 -9.16 38.21 -27.97
N ALA A 329 -8.14 37.35 -28.06
CA ALA A 329 -7.10 37.19 -29.10
C ALA A 329 -5.79 37.99 -28.86
N ALA A 330 -4.61 37.40 -28.65
CA ALA A 330 -3.84 36.35 -29.35
C ALA A 330 -2.91 36.88 -30.46
N GLY A 331 -1.60 36.65 -30.28
CA GLY A 331 -0.53 36.60 -31.31
C GLY A 331 -0.03 37.96 -31.83
N ALA A 332 1.24 38.16 -32.21
CA ALA A 332 2.42 37.30 -32.33
C ALA A 332 3.66 38.17 -32.68
N ALA A 333 4.85 37.55 -32.58
CA ALA A 333 6.15 37.92 -33.17
C ALA A 333 6.90 39.13 -32.56
N GLY A 334 8.21 39.08 -32.27
CA GLY A 334 9.26 38.14 -32.63
C GLY A 334 10.45 38.90 -33.25
N ALA A 335 11.66 38.63 -32.74
CA ALA A 335 13.03 38.96 -33.24
C ALA A 335 13.84 39.74 -32.19
N ALA A 336 15.16 39.61 -32.01
CA ALA A 336 16.20 38.65 -32.38
C ALA A 336 17.47 39.20 -31.68
N GLY A 337 18.43 38.36 -31.31
CA GLY A 337 19.69 38.85 -30.75
C GLY A 337 20.64 37.74 -30.33
N ALA A 338 21.38 37.19 -31.31
CA ALA A 338 22.49 36.28 -31.11
C ALA A 338 23.78 36.88 -31.70
N ALA A 339 24.86 36.89 -30.90
CA ALA A 339 26.30 36.85 -31.24
C ALA A 339 27.05 37.27 -29.95
N GLY A 340 28.12 36.66 -29.46
CA GLY A 340 29.01 35.60 -29.93
C GLY A 340 30.42 35.88 -29.34
N ALA A 341 31.14 34.88 -28.86
CA ALA A 341 32.62 34.87 -28.81
C ALA A 341 33.15 33.49 -28.42
N ALA A 342 34.18 33.07 -29.16
CA ALA A 342 34.85 31.78 -29.11
C ALA A 342 36.30 31.91 -28.59
N GLY A 343 36.89 30.79 -28.16
CA GLY A 343 38.33 30.59 -27.94
C GLY A 343 38.53 29.47 -26.90
N ALA A 344 39.38 28.45 -27.06
CA ALA A 344 40.43 28.18 -28.02
C ALA A 344 40.71 26.65 -28.10
N ARG A 345 41.36 26.25 -29.20
CA ARG A 345 41.83 24.89 -29.50
C ARG A 345 43.20 24.62 -28.87
N GLY A 346 43.50 23.35 -28.62
CA GLY A 346 44.86 22.83 -28.42
C GLY A 346 44.95 21.34 -28.77
N SER A 347 45.47 21.03 -29.96
CA SER A 347 45.93 19.69 -30.40
C SER A 347 47.14 19.23 -29.58
N GLY A 348 47.19 18.04 -28.99
CA GLY A 348 47.72 16.77 -29.58
C GLY A 348 49.06 16.39 -28.90
N PRO A 349 49.73 15.24 -29.17
CA PRO A 349 49.25 13.92 -29.61
C PRO A 349 49.87 12.71 -28.83
N GLY A 350 49.26 11.52 -28.94
CA GLY A 350 49.99 10.30 -29.38
C GLY A 350 50.47 9.23 -28.37
N ARG A 351 50.12 7.97 -28.74
CA ARG A 351 50.83 6.67 -28.54
C ARG A 351 50.71 6.01 -27.15
N ARG A 352 50.70 4.69 -26.97
CA ARG A 352 50.62 3.46 -27.79
C ARG A 352 50.47 2.27 -26.81
N ARG A 353 49.69 1.25 -27.22
CA ARG A 353 49.88 -0.21 -27.08
C ARG A 353 50.19 -0.87 -25.71
N ALA A 354 49.29 -1.82 -25.39
CA ALA A 354 49.50 -3.24 -25.10
C ALA A 354 50.58 -3.68 -24.09
N HIS A 355 50.14 -4.36 -23.03
CA HIS A 355 50.34 -5.80 -22.84
C HIS A 355 49.20 -6.37 -21.99
#